data_AF-A0A972QH27-F1
#
_entry.id   AF-A0A972QH27-F1
#
_cell.length_a   1.000
_cell.length_b   1.000
_cell.length_c   1.000
_cell.angle_alpha   90.00
_cell.angle_beta   90.00
_cell.angle_gamma   90.00
#
_symmetry.space_group_name_H-M   'P 1'
#
loop_
_entity.id
_entity.type
_entity.pdbx_description
1 polymer ?
#
loop_
_entity_poly.entity_id
_entity_poly.type
_entity_poly.pdbx_seq_one_letter_code
_entity_poly.pdbx_strand_id
1 'polypeptide(L)'
;MNRNAKRKFKISLKKEDLDLNKFFQKGHLSFVFTVLFIALVLAAIVFGPVHYSGRIRVGEISLRSIYAPYDFRYPWGVNEKRTKESREELIKSIPDVYDIEGVREEDAVKNFVSLFDALQAAGEIQDKAEKKLVIETLNTETGLDIRDNVLEYFTELKDAKEIKEKLVSVLSSLYPLGIIDPETRKKLIEENLSVRIRNPKIKTERIRPSKELFTPEDAEKVASEYIDRMFPKNSKLRKYSIDLVTPFITHNLVFNEQLTTRIKEEALKNATPIYDMLEIKKNELVIERGQRITKQHIAQLTQLGALGGISRKGPYLSGILFLLIVLIGVGITYLTVTEKKIITSPKNVSIILINCLILIVIS
;
A
#
# COMPACT_ATOMS: atom_id res chain seq x y z
N MET A 1 29.17 -12.55 116.70
CA MET A 1 30.33 -13.19 116.05
C MET A 1 29.81 -14.27 115.10
N ASN A 2 30.39 -14.41 113.89
CA ASN A 2 30.01 -15.31 112.78
C ASN A 2 28.72 -14.97 112.02
N ARG A 3 28.58 -15.21 110.70
CA ARG A 3 29.47 -15.36 109.53
C ARG A 3 28.51 -15.52 108.35
N ASN A 4 28.78 -14.81 107.26
CA ASN A 4 28.53 -15.16 105.85
C ASN A 4 27.17 -15.74 105.36
N ALA A 5 26.62 -14.96 104.43
CA ALA A 5 26.21 -15.35 103.08
C ALA A 5 24.92 -16.15 102.87
N LYS A 6 23.94 -15.48 102.25
CA LYS A 6 23.52 -15.82 100.87
C LYS A 6 22.65 -14.72 100.25
N ARG A 7 23.10 -14.24 99.09
CA ARG A 7 22.40 -13.37 98.15
C ARG A 7 20.99 -13.88 97.83
N LYS A 8 19.98 -13.01 97.93
CA LYS A 8 18.80 -12.99 97.06
C LYS A 8 18.39 -11.54 96.80
N PHE A 9 19.01 -10.92 95.80
CA PHE A 9 18.55 -9.66 95.24
C PHE A 9 17.32 -9.99 94.38
N LYS A 10 16.13 -9.75 94.94
CA LYS A 10 14.85 -9.96 94.24
C LYS A 10 14.53 -8.69 93.45
N ILE A 11 15.08 -8.60 92.24
CA ILE A 11 14.69 -7.56 91.27
C ILE A 11 13.29 -7.95 90.78
N SER A 12 12.27 -7.27 91.30
CA SER A 12 10.91 -7.32 90.79
C SER A 12 10.83 -6.53 89.48
N LEU A 13 11.22 -7.15 88.37
CA LEU A 13 10.85 -6.65 87.04
C LEU A 13 9.37 -6.93 86.84
N LYS A 14 8.60 -5.84 86.85
CA LYS A 14 7.19 -5.75 86.48
C LYS A 14 7.05 -6.43 85.11
N LYS A 15 6.41 -7.60 85.06
CA LYS A 15 5.98 -8.22 83.80
C LYS A 15 5.01 -7.24 83.14
N GLU A 16 5.44 -6.58 82.07
CA GLU A 16 4.52 -6.13 81.05
C GLU A 16 3.97 -7.40 80.41
N ASP A 17 2.86 -7.90 80.97
CA ASP A 17 2.08 -8.95 80.36
C ASP A 17 1.64 -8.43 78.99
N LEU A 18 2.26 -8.96 77.94
CA LEU A 18 1.82 -8.79 76.56
C LEU A 18 0.48 -9.49 76.46
N ASP A 19 -0.58 -8.72 76.68
CA ASP A 19 -1.96 -9.16 76.84
C ASP A 19 -2.49 -9.66 75.47
N LEU A 20 -2.08 -10.86 75.08
CA LEU A 20 -2.42 -11.52 73.80
C LEU A 20 -3.95 -11.61 73.59
N ASN A 21 -4.74 -11.61 74.67
CA ASN A 21 -6.19 -11.59 74.59
C ASN A 21 -6.77 -10.24 74.14
N LYS A 22 -6.07 -9.11 74.32
CA LYS A 22 -6.46 -7.83 73.69
C LYS A 22 -6.16 -7.82 72.19
N PHE A 23 -5.13 -8.55 71.77
CA PHE A 23 -4.79 -8.73 70.37
C PHE A 23 -5.81 -9.60 69.62
N PHE A 24 -6.58 -10.43 70.34
CA PHE A 24 -7.62 -11.31 69.79
C PHE A 24 -9.06 -10.75 69.94
N GLN A 25 -9.23 -9.41 69.93
CA GLN A 25 -10.56 -8.86 69.66
C GLN A 25 -10.96 -9.11 68.19
N LYS A 26 -12.26 -9.36 67.95
CA LYS A 26 -12.90 -9.86 66.71
C LYS A 26 -12.47 -9.23 65.36
N GLY A 27 -11.69 -8.14 65.34
CA GLY A 27 -11.13 -7.51 64.14
C GLY A 27 -9.73 -7.99 63.73
N HIS A 28 -8.86 -8.39 64.66
CA HIS A 28 -7.44 -8.65 64.36
C HIS A 28 -7.17 -10.03 63.74
N LEU A 29 -7.98 -11.04 64.08
CA LEU A 29 -7.84 -12.39 63.50
C LEU A 29 -8.16 -12.39 62.00
N SER A 30 -9.19 -11.64 61.60
CA SER A 30 -9.57 -11.44 60.19
C SER A 30 -8.44 -10.77 59.39
N PHE A 31 -7.74 -9.80 60.00
CA PHE A 31 -6.61 -9.13 59.38
C PHE A 31 -5.44 -10.09 59.09
N VAL A 32 -5.08 -10.96 60.03
CA VAL A 32 -4.00 -11.95 59.84
C VAL A 32 -4.32 -12.94 58.73
N PHE A 33 -5.53 -13.49 58.70
CA PHE A 33 -5.96 -14.41 57.63
C PHE A 33 -5.96 -13.76 56.26
N THR A 34 -6.33 -12.47 56.21
CA THR A 34 -6.29 -11.71 54.97
C THR A 34 -4.87 -11.53 54.46
N VAL A 35 -3.95 -11.09 55.32
CA VAL A 35 -2.55 -10.87 54.93
C VAL A 35 -1.92 -12.19 54.44
N LEU A 36 -2.26 -13.31 55.09
CA LEU A 36 -1.82 -14.64 54.66
C LEU A 36 -2.41 -15.03 53.30
N PHE A 37 -3.69 -14.74 53.05
CA PHE A 37 -4.32 -15.01 51.76
C PHE A 37 -3.73 -14.17 50.63
N ILE A 38 -3.48 -12.88 50.87
CA ILE A 38 -2.81 -11.98 49.91
C ILE A 38 -1.38 -12.49 49.62
N ALA A 39 -0.64 -12.92 50.65
CA ALA A 39 0.69 -13.51 50.46
C ALA A 39 0.64 -14.79 49.62
N LEU A 40 -0.38 -15.62 49.80
CA LEU A 40 -0.58 -16.86 49.02
C LEU A 40 -0.96 -16.58 47.57
N VAL A 41 -1.79 -15.57 47.32
CA VAL A 41 -2.13 -15.11 45.94
C VAL A 41 -0.92 -14.50 45.26
N LEU A 42 -0.13 -13.66 45.95
CA LEU A 42 1.11 -13.12 45.42
C LEU A 42 2.12 -14.23 45.12
N ALA A 43 2.26 -15.22 46.00
CA ALA A 43 3.10 -16.37 45.75
C ALA A 43 2.62 -17.16 44.52
N ALA A 44 1.31 -17.36 44.33
CA ALA A 44 0.79 -18.04 43.14
C ALA A 44 1.04 -17.27 41.83
N ILE A 45 1.05 -15.92 41.88
CA ILE A 45 1.36 -15.07 40.72
C ILE A 45 2.86 -15.07 40.42
N VAL A 46 3.70 -14.94 41.45
CA VAL A 46 5.17 -14.89 41.32
C VAL A 46 5.76 -16.25 40.95
N PHE A 47 5.24 -17.33 41.52
CA PHE A 47 5.66 -18.72 41.24
C PHE A 47 4.81 -19.40 40.16
N GLY A 48 3.90 -18.68 39.51
CA GLY A 48 3.23 -19.17 38.31
C GLY A 48 4.25 -19.62 37.25
N PRO A 49 3.93 -20.58 36.37
CA PRO A 49 4.91 -21.16 35.45
C PRO A 49 5.55 -20.06 34.60
N VAL A 50 6.81 -19.76 34.90
CA VAL A 50 7.63 -18.83 34.13
C VAL A 50 7.80 -19.45 32.75
N HIS A 51 7.03 -18.95 31.78
CA HIS A 51 7.20 -19.35 30.40
C HIS A 51 8.47 -18.68 29.89
N TYR A 52 9.58 -19.41 29.94
CA TYR A 52 10.84 -19.02 29.33
C TYR A 52 10.66 -18.90 27.82
N SER A 53 10.23 -17.73 27.36
CA SER A 53 10.38 -17.28 25.98
C SER A 53 11.82 -16.80 25.77
N GLY A 54 12.78 -17.72 25.97
CA GLY A 54 14.14 -17.48 25.51
C GLY A 54 14.06 -17.16 24.01
N ARG A 55 14.51 -15.96 23.60
CA ARG A 55 14.59 -15.61 22.19
C ARG A 55 15.68 -16.48 21.57
N ILE A 56 15.29 -17.66 21.08
CA ILE A 56 16.17 -18.60 20.39
C ILE A 56 16.78 -17.89 19.18
N ARG A 57 18.11 -17.87 19.06
CA ARG A 57 18.80 -17.24 17.92
C ARG A 57 19.45 -18.28 17.01
N VAL A 58 19.59 -17.93 15.73
CA VAL A 58 20.33 -18.74 14.77
C VAL A 58 21.78 -18.90 15.26
N GLY A 59 22.29 -20.13 15.24
CA GLY A 59 23.67 -20.47 15.63
C GLY A 59 23.84 -20.91 17.08
N GLU A 60 22.85 -20.70 17.96
CA GLU A 60 22.86 -21.23 19.33
C GLU A 60 22.69 -22.75 19.34
N ILE A 61 23.05 -23.39 20.46
CA ILE A 61 22.87 -24.82 20.68
C ILE A 61 21.58 -25.03 21.47
N SER A 62 20.71 -25.93 20.99
CA SER A 62 19.48 -26.25 21.71
C SER A 62 19.77 -27.03 22.99
N LEU A 63 19.30 -26.53 24.12
CA LEU A 63 19.47 -27.19 25.43
C LEU A 63 18.48 -28.35 25.65
N ARG A 64 17.44 -28.45 24.82
CA ARG A 64 16.37 -29.46 24.92
C ARG A 64 15.84 -29.86 23.55
N SER A 65 15.29 -31.07 23.46
CA SER A 65 14.54 -31.47 22.27
C SER A 65 13.18 -30.78 22.25
N ILE A 66 12.76 -30.29 21.08
CA ILE A 66 11.49 -29.60 20.88
C ILE A 66 10.66 -30.43 19.89
N TYR A 67 9.41 -30.73 20.26
CA TYR A 67 8.45 -31.45 19.43
C TYR A 67 7.29 -30.55 19.05
N ALA A 68 6.66 -30.82 17.91
CA ALA A 68 5.50 -30.09 17.43
C ALA A 68 4.26 -30.39 18.29
N PRO A 69 3.56 -29.39 18.86
CA PRO A 69 2.36 -29.62 19.68
C PRO A 69 1.10 -30.01 18.88
N TYR A 70 1.06 -29.68 17.58
CA TYR A 70 -0.04 -29.96 16.63
C TYR A 70 0.49 -29.94 15.19
N ASP A 71 -0.31 -30.38 14.23
CA ASP A 71 0.01 -30.31 12.80
C ASP A 71 0.04 -28.85 12.32
N PHE A 72 1.10 -28.44 11.64
CA PHE A 72 1.18 -27.09 11.06
C PHE A 72 1.99 -27.07 9.77
N ARG A 73 1.80 -26.00 8.99
CA ARG A 73 2.58 -25.74 7.77
C ARG A 73 3.34 -24.44 7.89
N TYR A 74 4.55 -24.39 7.34
CA TYR A 74 5.40 -23.19 7.36
C TYR A 74 6.09 -23.00 5.99
N PRO A 75 6.28 -21.74 5.56
CA PRO A 75 7.01 -21.44 4.33
C PRO A 75 8.50 -21.68 4.51
N TRP A 76 9.11 -22.51 3.68
CA TRP A 76 10.55 -22.78 3.68
C TRP A 76 11.06 -23.26 2.33
N GLY A 77 12.23 -22.75 1.93
CA GLY A 77 12.78 -23.01 0.59
C GLY A 77 12.02 -22.20 -0.46
N VAL A 78 12.75 -21.48 -1.32
CA VAL A 78 12.10 -20.76 -2.43
C VAL A 78 11.72 -21.78 -3.48
N ASN A 79 10.45 -21.83 -3.85
CA ASN A 79 10.00 -22.61 -4.99
C ASN A 79 10.37 -21.84 -6.26
N GLU A 80 11.50 -22.19 -6.87
CA GLU A 80 12.02 -21.49 -8.05
C GLU A 80 11.05 -21.54 -9.22
N LYS A 81 10.38 -22.69 -9.43
CA LYS A 81 9.42 -22.88 -10.53
C LYS A 81 8.21 -21.95 -10.37
N ARG A 82 7.53 -22.01 -9.22
CA ARG A 82 6.35 -21.16 -8.95
C ARG A 82 6.72 -19.68 -8.89
N THR A 83 7.88 -19.35 -8.35
CA THR A 83 8.38 -17.97 -8.34
C THR A 83 8.64 -17.46 -9.76
N LYS A 84 9.21 -18.30 -10.64
CA LYS A 84 9.44 -17.95 -12.04
C LYS A 84 8.11 -17.78 -12.79
N GLU A 85 7.18 -18.73 -12.64
CA GLU A 85 5.84 -18.66 -13.23
C GLU A 85 5.11 -17.37 -12.80
N SER A 86 5.10 -17.07 -11.50
CA SER A 86 4.48 -15.85 -10.96
C SER A 86 5.16 -14.57 -11.47
N ARG A 87 6.49 -14.57 -11.66
CA ARG A 87 7.22 -13.45 -12.28
C ARG A 87 6.85 -13.27 -13.75
N GLU A 88 6.73 -14.35 -14.51
CA GLU A 88 6.31 -14.30 -15.92
C GLU A 88 4.87 -13.80 -16.06
N GLU A 89 3.95 -14.25 -15.19
CA GLU A 89 2.59 -13.74 -15.12
C GLU A 89 2.55 -12.24 -14.76
N LEU A 90 3.37 -11.81 -13.81
CA LEU A 90 3.50 -10.41 -13.44
C LEU A 90 3.94 -9.55 -14.63
N ILE A 91 4.97 -9.98 -15.37
CA ILE A 91 5.44 -9.26 -16.57
C ILE A 91 4.33 -9.14 -17.62
N LYS A 92 3.59 -10.22 -17.88
CA LYS A 92 2.48 -10.23 -18.84
C LYS A 92 1.32 -9.33 -18.42
N SER A 93 1.11 -9.17 -17.11
CA SER A 93 0.05 -8.31 -16.58
C SER A 93 0.34 -6.82 -16.69
N ILE A 94 1.61 -6.43 -16.87
CA ILE A 94 2.03 -5.03 -16.95
C ILE A 94 1.81 -4.51 -18.38
N PRO A 95 0.92 -3.52 -18.58
CA PRO A 95 0.72 -2.90 -19.88
C PRO A 95 2.00 -2.25 -20.41
N ASP A 96 2.22 -2.39 -21.71
CA ASP A 96 3.26 -1.67 -22.43
C ASP A 96 2.96 -0.17 -22.45
N VAL A 97 4.01 0.65 -22.39
CA VAL A 97 3.89 2.11 -22.31
C VAL A 97 4.17 2.73 -23.66
N TYR A 98 3.26 3.60 -24.09
CA TYR A 98 3.37 4.38 -25.31
C TYR A 98 3.33 5.87 -24.98
N ASP A 99 4.25 6.63 -25.57
CA ASP A 99 4.30 8.08 -25.43
C ASP A 99 3.68 8.76 -26.66
N ILE A 100 2.95 9.84 -26.41
CA ILE A 100 2.47 10.75 -27.46
C ILE A 100 3.62 11.67 -27.87
N GLU A 101 4.10 11.53 -29.11
CA GLU A 101 5.13 12.39 -29.68
C GLU A 101 4.54 13.72 -30.15
N GLY A 102 4.87 14.78 -29.42
CA GLY A 102 4.46 16.15 -29.79
C GLY A 102 5.16 16.71 -31.02
N VAL A 103 6.32 16.18 -31.39
CA VAL A 103 7.07 16.64 -32.58
C VAL A 103 6.27 16.37 -33.85
N ARG A 104 5.59 15.22 -33.93
CA ARG A 104 4.77 14.88 -35.10
C ARG A 104 3.54 15.76 -35.27
N GLU A 105 2.95 16.21 -34.16
CA GLU A 105 1.89 17.22 -34.17
C GLU A 105 2.41 18.54 -34.76
N GLU A 106 3.56 19.00 -34.25
CA GLU A 106 4.19 20.25 -34.68
C GLU A 106 4.57 20.21 -36.17
N ASP A 107 5.14 19.10 -36.63
CA ASP A 107 5.50 18.89 -38.04
C ASP A 107 4.25 18.84 -38.94
N ALA A 108 3.20 18.12 -38.53
CA ALA A 108 1.96 18.03 -39.31
C ALA A 108 1.27 19.39 -39.42
N VAL A 109 1.18 20.15 -38.33
CA VAL A 109 0.59 21.50 -38.33
C VAL A 109 1.44 22.45 -39.18
N LYS A 110 2.78 22.41 -39.05
CA LYS A 110 3.69 23.24 -39.83
C LYS A 110 3.59 22.96 -41.32
N ASN A 111 3.57 21.69 -41.71
CA ASN A 111 3.45 21.27 -43.11
C ASN A 111 2.08 21.68 -43.68
N PHE A 112 1.01 21.51 -42.90
CA PHE A 112 -0.34 21.96 -43.30
C PHE A 112 -0.39 23.48 -43.53
N VAL A 113 0.15 24.27 -42.60
CA VAL A 113 0.19 25.73 -42.73
C VAL A 113 0.99 26.15 -43.96
N SER A 114 2.15 25.52 -44.19
CA SER A 114 3.01 25.80 -45.34
C SER A 114 2.31 25.49 -46.67
N LEU A 115 1.62 24.34 -46.76
CA LEU A 115 0.83 23.99 -47.93
C LEU A 115 -0.31 24.99 -48.15
N PHE A 116 -1.06 25.32 -47.09
CA PHE A 116 -2.19 26.23 -47.20
C PHE A 116 -1.76 27.63 -47.64
N ASP A 117 -0.65 28.15 -47.11
CA ASP A 117 -0.11 29.45 -47.49
C ASP A 117 0.42 29.45 -48.94
N ALA A 118 1.02 28.34 -49.39
CA ALA A 118 1.41 28.16 -50.79
C ALA A 118 0.19 28.13 -51.73
N LEU A 119 -0.93 27.51 -51.32
CA LEU A 119 -2.18 27.51 -52.09
C LEU A 119 -2.80 28.91 -52.20
N GLN A 120 -2.70 29.72 -51.14
CA GLN A 120 -3.15 31.12 -51.19
C GLN A 120 -2.28 31.95 -52.15
N ALA A 121 -0.97 31.80 -52.10
CA ALA A 121 -0.06 32.47 -53.02
C ALA A 121 -0.30 32.07 -54.49
N ALA A 122 -0.57 30.78 -54.75
CA ALA A 122 -0.95 30.30 -56.08
C ALA A 122 -2.31 30.87 -56.56
N GLY A 123 -3.17 31.31 -55.65
CA GLY A 123 -4.42 32.01 -55.96
C GLY A 123 -4.23 33.38 -56.60
N GLU A 124 -3.09 34.04 -56.35
CA GLU A 124 -2.76 35.36 -56.91
C GLU A 124 -2.24 35.30 -58.36
N ILE A 125 -1.85 34.10 -58.82
CA ILE A 125 -1.36 33.86 -60.18
C ILE A 125 -2.52 34.01 -61.18
N GLN A 126 -2.41 34.98 -62.09
CA GLN A 126 -3.45 35.25 -63.10
C GLN A 126 -3.44 34.24 -64.26
N ASP A 127 -2.28 33.66 -64.59
CA ASP A 127 -2.16 32.65 -65.63
C ASP A 127 -2.63 31.28 -65.10
N LYS A 128 -3.68 30.73 -65.72
CA LYS A 128 -4.24 29.42 -65.37
C LYS A 128 -3.29 28.25 -65.61
N ALA A 129 -2.44 28.33 -66.63
CA ALA A 129 -1.49 27.26 -66.95
C ALA A 129 -0.34 27.24 -65.92
N GLU A 130 0.18 28.42 -65.57
CA GLU A 130 1.20 28.57 -64.52
C GLU A 130 0.66 28.16 -63.15
N LYS A 131 -0.56 28.61 -62.80
CA LYS A 131 -1.24 28.22 -61.56
C LYS A 131 -1.40 26.70 -61.43
N LYS A 132 -1.80 26.02 -62.50
CA LYS A 132 -1.97 24.56 -62.50
C LYS A 132 -0.64 23.83 -62.29
N LEU A 133 0.43 24.30 -62.95
CA LEU A 133 1.77 23.73 -62.79
C LEU A 133 2.30 23.87 -61.36
N VAL A 134 2.05 25.02 -60.71
CA VAL A 134 2.41 25.24 -59.30
C VAL A 134 1.65 24.28 -58.38
N ILE A 135 0.34 24.11 -58.59
CA ILE A 135 -0.48 23.17 -57.80
C ILE A 135 0.03 21.73 -57.94
N GLU A 136 0.37 21.29 -59.15
CA GLU A 136 0.91 19.96 -59.43
C GLU A 136 2.28 19.76 -58.74
N THR A 137 3.13 20.79 -58.78
CA THR A 137 4.44 20.77 -58.11
C THR A 137 4.29 20.68 -56.59
N LEU A 138 3.36 21.43 -55.99
CA LEU A 138 3.08 21.39 -54.54
C LEU A 138 2.63 20.01 -54.07
N ASN A 139 1.79 19.33 -54.88
CA ASN A 139 1.35 17.96 -54.57
C ASN A 139 2.54 16.98 -54.60
N THR A 140 3.42 17.15 -55.60
CA THR A 140 4.59 16.29 -55.78
C THR A 140 5.65 16.49 -54.69
N GLU A 141 5.91 17.75 -54.30
CA GLU A 141 6.89 18.10 -53.26
C GLU A 141 6.45 17.69 -51.86
N THR A 142 5.16 17.79 -51.56
CA THR A 142 4.62 17.36 -50.27
C THR A 142 4.49 15.84 -50.16
N GLY A 143 4.50 15.13 -51.29
CA GLY A 143 4.30 13.68 -51.35
C GLY A 143 2.91 13.24 -50.91
N LEU A 144 1.94 14.17 -50.89
CA LEU A 144 0.55 13.93 -50.50
C LEU A 144 -0.28 13.67 -51.77
N ASP A 145 -1.20 12.72 -51.72
CA ASP A 145 -2.09 12.41 -52.84
C ASP A 145 -3.41 13.21 -52.72
N ILE A 146 -3.31 14.54 -52.82
CA ILE A 146 -4.48 15.42 -52.74
C ILE A 146 -5.02 15.66 -54.15
N ARG A 147 -6.34 15.58 -54.32
CA ARG A 147 -7.00 15.81 -55.60
C ARG A 147 -6.87 17.27 -56.06
N ASP A 148 -6.53 17.50 -57.33
CA ASP A 148 -6.39 18.84 -57.92
C ASP A 148 -7.59 19.76 -57.66
N ASN A 149 -8.81 19.22 -57.78
CA ASN A 149 -10.03 20.00 -57.55
C ASN A 149 -10.21 20.50 -56.11
N VAL A 150 -9.58 19.83 -55.14
CA VAL A 150 -9.52 20.28 -53.74
C VAL A 150 -8.53 21.43 -53.63
N LEU A 151 -7.33 21.26 -54.17
CA LEU A 151 -6.28 22.28 -54.15
C LEU A 151 -6.74 23.56 -54.85
N GLU A 152 -7.31 23.45 -56.06
CA GLU A 152 -7.88 24.57 -56.81
C GLU A 152 -8.94 25.33 -55.99
N TYR A 153 -9.82 24.62 -55.28
CA TYR A 153 -10.85 25.26 -54.46
C TYR A 153 -10.28 26.13 -53.34
N PHE A 154 -9.21 25.68 -52.69
CA PHE A 154 -8.58 26.45 -51.63
C PHE A 154 -7.80 27.66 -52.16
N THR A 155 -7.36 27.67 -53.43
CA THR A 155 -6.72 28.85 -54.03
C THR A 155 -7.65 30.05 -54.24
N GLU A 156 -8.97 29.82 -54.38
CA GLU A 156 -9.97 30.88 -54.67
C GLU A 156 -10.79 31.27 -53.43
N LEU A 157 -10.33 30.86 -52.24
CA LEU A 157 -11.10 30.95 -51.00
C LEU A 157 -11.04 32.36 -50.41
N LYS A 158 -12.19 33.04 -50.28
CA LYS A 158 -12.27 34.42 -49.77
C LYS A 158 -11.88 34.55 -48.29
N ASP A 159 -12.32 33.60 -47.46
CA ASP A 159 -12.12 33.63 -45.99
C ASP A 159 -10.97 32.69 -45.57
N ALA A 160 -9.91 32.65 -46.38
CA ALA A 160 -8.81 31.70 -46.25
C ALA A 160 -8.16 31.69 -44.85
N LYS A 161 -7.97 32.86 -44.24
CA LYS A 161 -7.34 32.98 -42.92
C LYS A 161 -8.17 32.32 -41.81
N GLU A 162 -9.48 32.60 -41.76
CA GLU A 162 -10.38 32.03 -40.75
C GLU A 162 -10.49 30.51 -40.93
N ILE A 163 -10.57 30.05 -42.17
CA ILE A 163 -10.65 28.62 -42.47
C ILE A 163 -9.34 27.92 -42.10
N LYS A 164 -8.18 28.52 -42.41
CA LYS A 164 -6.87 27.99 -41.99
C LYS A 164 -6.79 27.78 -40.48
N GLU A 165 -7.15 28.81 -39.70
CA GLU A 165 -7.11 28.74 -38.23
C GLU A 165 -8.04 27.65 -37.68
N LYS A 166 -9.24 27.50 -38.25
CA LYS A 166 -10.16 26.42 -37.89
C LYS A 166 -9.60 25.04 -38.22
N LEU A 167 -9.04 24.83 -39.41
CA LEU A 167 -8.48 23.52 -39.79
C LEU A 167 -7.23 23.16 -38.98
N VAL A 168 -6.37 24.13 -38.67
CA VAL A 168 -5.26 23.94 -37.72
C VAL A 168 -5.76 23.52 -36.34
N SER A 169 -6.87 24.11 -35.87
CA SER A 169 -7.48 23.73 -34.59
C SER A 169 -8.04 22.31 -34.60
N VAL A 170 -8.53 21.82 -35.74
CA VAL A 170 -8.94 20.41 -35.92
C VAL A 170 -7.73 19.51 -35.73
N LEU A 171 -6.67 19.73 -36.51
CA LEU A 171 -5.44 18.93 -36.42
C LEU A 171 -4.89 18.89 -34.99
N SER A 172 -4.75 20.07 -34.36
CA SER A 172 -4.23 20.19 -32.98
C SER A 172 -5.12 19.49 -31.94
N SER A 173 -6.40 19.27 -32.22
CA SER A 173 -7.32 18.56 -31.33
C SER A 173 -7.25 17.03 -31.49
N LEU A 174 -6.74 16.53 -32.62
CA LEU A 174 -6.64 15.09 -32.90
C LEU A 174 -5.40 14.46 -32.29
N TYR A 175 -4.24 15.11 -32.39
CA TYR A 175 -2.96 14.56 -31.90
C TYR A 175 -2.95 14.22 -30.39
N PRO A 176 -3.59 14.99 -29.49
CA PRO A 176 -3.71 14.63 -28.08
C PRO A 176 -4.49 13.33 -27.80
N LEU A 177 -5.26 12.81 -28.76
CA LEU A 177 -5.99 11.55 -28.62
C LEU A 177 -5.06 10.32 -28.64
N GLY A 178 -3.87 10.47 -29.23
CA GLY A 178 -2.88 9.39 -29.42
C GLY A 178 -3.30 8.46 -30.55
N ILE A 179 -2.79 8.72 -31.75
CA ILE A 179 -3.07 7.97 -32.97
C ILE A 179 -2.01 6.88 -33.12
N ILE A 180 -2.44 5.62 -33.17
CA ILE A 180 -1.56 4.47 -33.32
C ILE A 180 -1.55 3.98 -34.77
N ASP A 181 -0.41 3.42 -35.18
CA ASP A 181 -0.29 2.69 -36.44
C ASP A 181 -1.27 1.49 -36.50
N PRO A 182 -2.02 1.31 -37.62
CA PRO A 182 -3.01 0.24 -37.75
C PRO A 182 -2.47 -1.19 -37.54
N GLU A 183 -1.26 -1.48 -38.07
CA GLU A 183 -0.63 -2.80 -37.93
C GLU A 183 -0.25 -3.08 -36.47
N THR A 184 0.29 -2.06 -35.79
CA THR A 184 0.61 -2.13 -34.37
C THR A 184 -0.65 -2.34 -33.53
N ARG A 185 -1.74 -1.63 -33.83
CA ARG A 185 -3.03 -1.83 -33.15
C ARG A 185 -3.56 -3.24 -33.33
N LYS A 186 -3.46 -3.79 -34.55
CA LYS A 186 -3.92 -5.15 -34.85
C LYS A 186 -3.20 -6.19 -33.99
N LYS A 187 -1.87 -6.10 -33.87
CA LYS A 187 -1.07 -6.97 -32.99
C LYS A 187 -1.53 -6.90 -31.53
N LEU A 188 -1.76 -5.68 -31.01
CA LEU A 188 -2.23 -5.47 -29.64
C LEU A 188 -3.66 -6.02 -29.41
N ILE A 189 -4.50 -6.07 -30.45
CA ILE A 189 -5.83 -6.68 -30.38
C ILE A 189 -5.75 -8.21 -30.37
N GLU A 190 -4.88 -8.80 -31.20
CA GLU A 190 -4.65 -10.25 -31.25
C GLU A 190 -4.16 -10.79 -29.91
N GLU A 191 -3.32 -10.03 -29.21
CA GLU A 191 -2.83 -10.38 -27.87
C GLU A 191 -3.77 -9.94 -26.73
N ASN A 192 -4.91 -9.31 -27.05
CA ASN A 192 -5.90 -8.76 -26.11
C ASN A 192 -5.26 -7.88 -25.01
N LEU A 193 -4.27 -7.08 -25.39
CA LEU A 193 -3.51 -6.26 -24.45
C LEU A 193 -4.18 -4.90 -24.22
N SER A 194 -3.96 -4.38 -23.02
CA SER A 194 -4.17 -2.95 -22.74
C SER A 194 -2.81 -2.24 -22.82
N VAL A 195 -2.84 -0.96 -23.19
CA VAL A 195 -1.64 -0.12 -23.25
C VAL A 195 -1.78 1.07 -22.32
N ARG A 196 -0.65 1.50 -21.75
CA ARG A 196 -0.56 2.74 -20.99
C ARG A 196 -0.13 3.86 -21.93
N ILE A 197 -1.03 4.79 -22.20
CA ILE A 197 -0.75 5.99 -23.00
C ILE A 197 -0.30 7.10 -22.06
N ARG A 198 0.83 7.71 -22.37
CA ARG A 198 1.41 8.82 -21.64
C ARG A 198 1.54 10.05 -22.54
N ASN A 199 1.05 11.18 -22.04
CA ASN A 199 1.27 12.48 -22.68
C ASN A 199 2.33 13.25 -21.88
N PRO A 200 3.57 13.36 -22.37
CA PRO A 200 4.64 14.04 -21.65
C PRO A 200 4.42 15.55 -21.52
N LYS A 201 3.73 16.19 -22.49
CA LYS A 201 3.43 17.64 -22.45
C LYS A 201 2.52 17.99 -21.26
N ILE A 202 1.47 17.21 -21.04
CA ILE A 202 0.42 17.49 -20.03
C ILE A 202 0.62 16.65 -18.75
N LYS A 203 1.60 15.73 -18.75
CA LYS A 203 1.89 14.78 -17.65
C LYS A 203 0.67 13.94 -17.26
N THR A 204 -0.10 13.50 -18.26
CA THR A 204 -1.25 12.61 -18.05
C THR A 204 -0.93 11.20 -18.49
N GLU A 205 -1.39 10.21 -17.73
CA GLU A 205 -1.27 8.79 -18.07
C GLU A 205 -2.67 8.15 -18.02
N ARG A 206 -2.97 7.30 -19.02
CA ARG A 206 -4.26 6.60 -19.13
C ARG A 206 -4.02 5.19 -19.63
N ILE A 207 -4.70 4.21 -19.04
CA ILE A 207 -4.71 2.84 -19.56
C ILE A 207 -5.92 2.71 -20.49
N ARG A 208 -5.69 2.19 -21.69
CA ARG A 208 -6.76 1.91 -22.65
C ARG A 208 -6.64 0.49 -23.20
N PRO A 209 -7.77 -0.22 -23.38
CA PRO A 209 -7.82 -1.44 -24.17
C PRO A 209 -7.36 -1.19 -25.61
N SER A 210 -6.70 -2.18 -26.23
CA SER A 210 -6.21 -2.07 -27.61
C SER A 210 -7.31 -1.72 -28.64
N LYS A 211 -8.55 -2.14 -28.38
CA LYS A 211 -9.72 -1.84 -29.23
C LYS A 211 -10.12 -0.36 -29.23
N GLU A 212 -9.84 0.36 -28.14
CA GLU A 212 -10.20 1.77 -27.96
C GLU A 212 -9.09 2.75 -28.40
N LEU A 213 -8.01 2.21 -28.98
CA LEU A 213 -6.94 3.04 -29.55
C LEU A 213 -7.38 3.59 -30.90
N PHE A 214 -7.12 4.88 -31.12
CA PHE A 214 -7.47 5.60 -32.34
C PHE A 214 -6.48 5.26 -33.45
N THR A 215 -6.96 4.82 -34.61
CA THR A 215 -6.17 4.75 -35.85
C THR A 215 -6.31 6.03 -36.67
N PRO A 216 -5.52 6.23 -37.74
CA PRO A 216 -5.74 7.34 -38.65
C PRO A 216 -7.17 7.39 -39.21
N GLU A 217 -7.79 6.24 -39.48
CA GLU A 217 -9.17 6.17 -39.97
C GLU A 217 -10.20 6.60 -38.90
N ASP A 218 -9.95 6.28 -37.63
CA ASP A 218 -10.81 6.74 -36.55
C ASP A 218 -10.61 8.24 -36.29
N ALA A 219 -9.38 8.74 -36.38
CA ALA A 219 -9.08 10.16 -36.29
C ALA A 219 -9.71 10.96 -37.44
N GLU A 220 -9.78 10.39 -38.65
CA GLU A 220 -10.48 10.99 -39.79
C GLU A 220 -11.99 11.15 -39.52
N LYS A 221 -12.65 10.14 -38.93
CA LYS A 221 -14.07 10.25 -38.56
C LYS A 221 -14.29 11.39 -37.56
N VAL A 222 -13.44 11.47 -36.53
CA VAL A 222 -13.48 12.55 -35.54
C VAL A 222 -13.24 13.91 -36.20
N ALA A 223 -12.30 14.00 -37.14
CA ALA A 223 -12.04 15.20 -37.93
C ALA A 223 -13.28 15.63 -38.73
N SER A 224 -13.95 14.68 -39.40
CA SER A 224 -15.20 14.94 -40.12
C SER A 224 -16.27 15.51 -39.20
N GLU A 225 -16.48 14.93 -38.01
CA GLU A 225 -17.45 15.44 -37.05
C GLU A 225 -17.15 16.88 -36.61
N TYR A 226 -15.87 17.21 -36.38
CA TYR A 226 -15.46 18.58 -36.05
C TYR A 226 -15.69 19.54 -37.22
N ILE A 227 -15.31 19.16 -38.45
CA ILE A 227 -15.49 19.96 -39.66
C ILE A 227 -16.98 20.16 -39.97
N ASP A 228 -17.81 19.14 -39.78
CA ASP A 228 -19.27 19.20 -39.94
C ASP A 228 -19.91 20.23 -39.02
N ARG A 229 -19.48 20.28 -37.76
CA ARG A 229 -19.94 21.28 -36.79
C ARG A 229 -19.43 22.68 -37.10
N MET A 230 -18.22 22.82 -37.63
CA MET A 230 -17.62 24.12 -37.95
C MET A 230 -18.22 24.76 -39.21
N PHE A 231 -18.59 23.97 -40.22
CA PHE A 231 -19.09 24.46 -41.51
C PHE A 231 -20.46 23.86 -41.88
N PRO A 232 -21.52 24.11 -41.07
CA PRO A 232 -22.82 23.45 -41.25
C PRO A 232 -23.49 23.78 -42.59
N LYS A 233 -23.27 24.99 -43.12
CA LYS A 233 -23.96 25.50 -44.33
C LYS A 233 -23.27 25.17 -45.65
N ASN A 234 -21.99 24.82 -45.66
CA ASN A 234 -21.20 24.68 -46.89
C ASN A 234 -20.70 23.24 -47.10
N SER A 235 -21.52 22.42 -47.77
CA SER A 235 -21.21 21.01 -48.03
C SER A 235 -19.91 20.78 -48.82
N LYS A 236 -19.62 21.66 -49.80
CA LYS A 236 -18.41 21.55 -50.62
C LYS A 236 -17.16 21.84 -49.78
N LEU A 237 -17.18 22.91 -48.98
CA LEU A 237 -16.09 23.25 -48.07
C LEU A 237 -15.83 22.13 -47.06
N ARG A 238 -16.88 21.48 -46.53
CA ARG A 238 -16.71 20.34 -45.61
C ARG A 238 -15.95 19.20 -46.23
N LYS A 239 -16.42 18.71 -47.37
CA LYS A 239 -15.81 17.59 -48.08
C LYS A 239 -14.35 17.88 -48.41
N TYR A 240 -14.08 19.06 -48.97
CA TYR A 240 -12.72 19.44 -49.36
C TYR A 240 -11.82 19.73 -48.17
N SER A 241 -12.36 20.22 -47.04
CA SER A 241 -11.59 20.37 -45.80
C SER A 241 -11.17 19.03 -45.23
N ILE A 242 -12.04 18.00 -45.29
CA ILE A 242 -11.68 16.64 -44.89
C ILE A 242 -10.57 16.12 -45.82
N ASP A 243 -10.78 16.18 -47.14
CA ASP A 243 -9.79 15.73 -48.13
C ASP A 243 -8.42 16.43 -47.96
N LEU A 244 -8.41 17.71 -47.54
CA LEU A 244 -7.19 18.48 -47.32
C LEU A 244 -6.50 18.12 -46.00
N VAL A 245 -7.27 17.82 -44.94
CA VAL A 245 -6.73 17.55 -43.59
C VAL A 245 -6.30 16.09 -43.43
N THR A 246 -7.02 15.13 -44.00
CA THR A 246 -6.76 13.69 -43.85
C THR A 246 -5.30 13.28 -44.10
N PRO A 247 -4.60 13.77 -45.15
CA PRO A 247 -3.21 13.38 -45.41
C PRO A 247 -2.22 13.80 -44.31
N PHE A 248 -2.58 14.78 -43.47
CA PHE A 248 -1.78 15.26 -42.35
C PHE A 248 -2.07 14.52 -41.03
N ILE A 249 -3.05 13.61 -41.02
CA ILE A 249 -3.37 12.77 -39.87
C ILE A 249 -2.40 11.59 -39.85
N THR A 250 -1.31 11.73 -39.10
CA THR A 250 -0.30 10.68 -38.95
C THR A 250 -0.35 10.06 -37.55
N HIS A 251 0.17 8.84 -37.43
CA HIS A 251 0.34 8.20 -36.14
C HIS A 251 1.36 8.97 -35.30
N ASN A 252 1.09 9.15 -34.00
CA ASN A 252 1.97 9.84 -33.05
C ASN A 252 2.14 9.10 -31.73
N LEU A 253 1.52 7.94 -31.59
CA LEU A 253 1.67 7.08 -30.43
C LEU A 253 2.85 6.12 -30.69
N VAL A 254 3.92 6.28 -29.92
CA VAL A 254 5.18 5.53 -30.11
C VAL A 254 5.50 4.70 -28.87
N PHE A 255 5.93 3.46 -29.08
CA PHE A 255 6.28 2.55 -27.99
C PHE A 255 7.52 3.04 -27.23
N ASN A 256 7.40 3.21 -25.92
CA ASN A 256 8.52 3.54 -25.06
C ASN A 256 9.09 2.26 -24.42
N GLU A 257 10.02 1.63 -25.15
CA GLU A 257 10.71 0.42 -24.72
C GLU A 257 11.47 0.62 -23.41
N GLN A 258 12.18 1.76 -23.26
CA GLN A 258 12.99 2.03 -22.08
C GLN A 258 12.15 2.12 -20.80
N LEU A 259 11.04 2.86 -20.85
CA LEU A 259 10.15 3.03 -19.70
C LEU A 259 9.41 1.73 -19.38
N THR A 260 8.93 1.04 -20.41
CA THR A 260 8.28 -0.27 -20.26
C THR A 260 9.21 -1.27 -19.59
N THR A 261 10.47 -1.33 -20.04
CA THR A 261 11.49 -2.22 -19.47
C THR A 261 11.81 -1.86 -18.03
N ARG A 262 11.99 -0.57 -17.71
CA ARG A 262 12.22 -0.11 -16.33
C ARG A 262 11.07 -0.50 -15.39
N ILE A 263 9.82 -0.30 -15.81
CA ILE A 263 8.65 -0.66 -15.00
C ILE A 263 8.61 -2.18 -14.77
N LYS A 264 8.85 -2.98 -15.82
CA LYS A 264 8.90 -4.44 -15.72
C LYS A 264 10.03 -4.89 -14.78
N GLU A 265 11.22 -4.30 -14.88
CA GLU A 265 12.35 -4.60 -13.99
C GLU A 265 12.08 -4.21 -12.53
N GLU A 266 11.50 -3.04 -12.28
CA GLU A 266 11.13 -2.60 -10.94
C GLU A 266 10.08 -3.52 -10.32
N ALA A 267 9.07 -3.93 -11.10
CA ALA A 267 8.08 -4.89 -10.66
C ALA A 267 8.72 -6.25 -10.32
N LEU A 268 9.67 -6.72 -11.12
CA LEU A 268 10.41 -7.97 -10.87
C LEU A 268 11.31 -7.90 -9.63
N LYS A 269 11.97 -6.76 -9.39
CA LYS A 269 12.78 -6.52 -8.19
C LYS A 269 11.92 -6.54 -6.93
N ASN A 270 10.69 -6.03 -7.00
CA ASN A 270 9.75 -5.98 -5.90
C ASN A 270 8.89 -7.24 -5.76
N ALA A 271 8.94 -8.17 -6.71
CA ALA A 271 8.17 -9.41 -6.67
C ALA A 271 8.64 -10.34 -5.54
N THR A 272 7.71 -10.71 -4.66
CA THR A 272 8.00 -11.59 -3.52
C THR A 272 8.25 -13.02 -3.99
N PRO A 273 9.33 -13.69 -3.51
CA PRO A 273 9.55 -15.10 -3.80
C PRO A 273 8.45 -15.97 -3.19
N ILE A 274 8.04 -17.00 -3.93
CA ILE A 274 7.07 -17.99 -3.46
C ILE A 274 7.83 -19.10 -2.75
N TYR A 275 7.48 -19.37 -1.50
CA TYR A 275 8.10 -20.42 -0.70
C TYR A 275 7.30 -21.73 -0.78
N ASP A 276 7.99 -22.86 -0.63
CA ASP A 276 7.32 -24.15 -0.45
C ASP A 276 6.69 -24.23 0.94
N MET A 277 5.52 -24.84 1.02
CA MET A 277 4.82 -25.06 2.28
C MET A 277 5.16 -26.45 2.78
N LEU A 278 6.08 -26.53 3.74
CA LEU A 278 6.42 -27.78 4.40
C LEU A 278 5.43 -28.05 5.53
N GLU A 279 5.00 -29.30 5.65
CA GLU A 279 4.09 -29.77 6.68
C GLU A 279 4.88 -30.50 7.77
N ILE A 280 4.55 -30.19 9.03
CA ILE A 280 5.07 -30.88 10.21
C ILE A 280 3.89 -31.45 10.97
N LYS A 281 3.97 -32.73 11.32
CA LYS A 281 2.92 -33.43 12.06
C LYS A 281 3.09 -33.25 13.56
N LYS A 282 1.99 -33.37 14.29
CA LYS A 282 1.98 -33.39 15.74
C LYS A 282 2.97 -34.45 16.26
N ASN A 283 3.70 -34.08 17.31
CA ASN A 283 4.74 -34.87 17.97
C ASN A 283 5.97 -35.18 17.09
N GLU A 284 6.11 -34.55 15.93
CA GLU A 284 7.33 -34.64 15.14
C GLU A 284 8.45 -33.84 15.81
N LEU A 285 9.68 -34.37 15.74
CA LEU A 285 10.87 -33.73 16.33
C LEU A 285 11.27 -32.51 15.48
N VAL A 286 11.22 -31.31 16.07
CA VAL A 286 11.57 -30.05 15.41
C VAL A 286 13.05 -29.71 15.61
N ILE A 287 13.57 -29.87 16.84
CA ILE A 287 14.98 -29.62 17.17
C ILE A 287 15.43 -30.67 18.17
N GLU A 288 16.61 -31.27 17.97
CA GLU A 288 17.21 -32.19 18.94
C GLU A 288 18.07 -31.44 19.97
N ARG A 289 18.14 -31.96 21.21
CA ARG A 289 19.07 -31.48 22.23
C ARG A 289 20.52 -31.59 21.73
N GLY A 290 21.28 -30.51 21.88
CA GLY A 290 22.69 -30.44 21.44
C GLY A 290 22.85 -30.04 19.97
N GLN A 291 21.76 -29.94 19.20
CA GLN A 291 21.80 -29.50 17.80
C GLN A 291 21.96 -27.99 17.70
N ARG A 292 22.71 -27.53 16.69
CA ARG A 292 22.82 -26.10 16.36
C ARG A 292 21.53 -25.62 15.68
N ILE A 293 21.01 -24.48 16.12
CA ILE A 293 19.78 -23.89 15.60
C ILE A 293 20.05 -23.28 14.22
N THR A 294 19.33 -23.77 13.23
CA THR A 294 19.38 -23.30 11.85
C THR A 294 18.31 -22.24 11.58
N LYS A 295 18.41 -21.56 10.43
CA LYS A 295 17.35 -20.66 9.96
C LYS A 295 16.01 -21.39 9.78
N GLN A 296 16.03 -22.67 9.42
CA GLN A 296 14.84 -23.50 9.27
C GLN A 296 14.13 -23.70 10.60
N HIS A 297 14.88 -24.03 11.64
CA HIS A 297 14.34 -24.16 13.00
C HIS A 297 13.67 -22.87 13.47
N ILE A 298 14.27 -21.70 13.16
CA ILE A 298 13.65 -20.41 13.48
C ILE A 298 12.36 -20.20 12.69
N ALA A 299 12.29 -20.56 11.40
CA ALA A 299 11.07 -20.45 10.62
C ALA A 299 9.94 -21.33 11.19
N GLN A 300 10.26 -22.58 11.56
CA GLN A 300 9.34 -23.51 12.22
C GLN A 300 8.84 -22.96 13.57
N LEU A 301 9.76 -22.51 14.43
CA LEU A 301 9.44 -21.96 15.75
C LEU A 301 8.68 -20.64 15.67
N THR A 302 8.95 -19.81 14.67
CA THR A 302 8.21 -18.55 14.44
C THR A 302 6.77 -18.86 14.07
N GLN A 303 6.53 -19.85 13.21
CA GLN A 303 5.18 -20.28 12.88
C GLN A 303 4.44 -20.88 14.10
N LEU A 304 5.13 -21.70 14.89
CA LEU A 304 4.60 -22.22 16.16
C LEU A 304 4.30 -21.11 17.18
N GLY A 305 5.16 -20.09 17.26
CA GLY A 305 5.00 -18.94 18.14
C GLY A 305 3.90 -17.98 17.68
N ALA A 306 3.72 -17.81 16.37
CA ALA A 306 2.63 -17.00 15.80
C ALA A 306 1.26 -17.67 16.05
N LEU A 307 1.18 -18.99 15.91
CA LEU A 307 -0.03 -19.77 16.16
C LEU A 307 -0.31 -19.99 17.66
N GLY A 308 0.74 -20.13 18.48
CA GLY A 308 0.67 -20.20 19.95
C GLY A 308 0.61 -18.83 20.63
N GLY A 309 0.66 -17.75 19.85
CA GLY A 309 0.81 -16.36 20.26
C GLY A 309 -0.44 -15.71 20.82
N ILE A 310 -1.26 -16.43 21.58
CA ILE A 310 -1.95 -15.75 22.68
C ILE A 310 -0.86 -15.54 23.71
N SER A 311 -0.19 -14.38 23.64
CA SER A 311 0.52 -13.83 24.79
C SER A 311 -0.49 -13.78 25.92
N ARG A 312 -0.55 -14.85 26.74
CA ARG A 312 -1.43 -14.98 27.90
C ARG A 312 -0.95 -14.02 28.99
N LYS A 313 -0.97 -12.72 28.70
CA LYS A 313 -0.98 -11.63 29.69
C LYS A 313 -2.34 -11.57 30.41
N GLY A 314 -3.38 -12.20 29.84
CA GLY A 314 -4.72 -12.33 30.42
C GLY A 314 -4.74 -12.83 31.88
N PRO A 315 -4.12 -13.97 32.23
CA PRO A 315 -4.09 -14.45 33.61
C PRO A 315 -3.32 -13.53 34.57
N TYR A 316 -2.33 -12.78 34.06
CA TYR A 316 -1.56 -11.84 34.89
C TYR A 316 -2.38 -10.59 35.23
N LEU A 317 -3.08 -10.01 34.24
CA LEU A 317 -4.00 -8.89 34.49
C LEU A 317 -5.18 -9.29 35.39
N SER A 318 -5.76 -10.48 35.19
CA SER A 318 -6.86 -10.94 36.05
C SER A 318 -6.41 -11.20 37.48
N GLY A 319 -5.18 -11.69 37.67
CA GLY A 319 -4.58 -11.89 38.99
C GLY A 319 -4.37 -10.58 39.74
N ILE A 320 -3.82 -9.56 39.05
CA ILE A 320 -3.63 -8.22 39.62
C ILE A 320 -4.98 -7.59 39.99
N LEU A 321 -5.98 -7.67 39.10
CA LEU A 321 -7.31 -7.09 39.36
C LEU A 321 -7.99 -7.75 40.56
N PHE A 322 -7.90 -9.08 40.67
CA PHE A 322 -8.45 -9.80 41.82
C PHE A 322 -7.75 -9.43 43.13
N LEU A 323 -6.42 -9.33 43.13
CA LEU A 323 -5.65 -8.90 44.30
C LEU A 323 -6.03 -7.48 44.76
N LEU A 324 -6.24 -6.57 43.80
CA LEU A 324 -6.68 -5.20 44.07
C LEU A 324 -8.07 -5.16 44.72
N ILE A 325 -9.01 -5.95 44.21
CA ILE A 325 -10.36 -6.08 44.79
C ILE A 325 -10.30 -6.62 46.23
N VAL A 326 -9.47 -7.63 46.47
CA VAL A 326 -9.28 -8.19 47.82
C VAL A 326 -8.67 -7.14 48.75
N LEU A 327 -7.63 -6.41 48.33
CA LEU A 327 -7.00 -5.37 49.15
C LEU A 327 -7.99 -4.24 49.51
N ILE A 328 -8.80 -3.81 48.54
CA ILE A 328 -9.86 -2.80 48.75
C ILE A 328 -10.92 -3.32 49.73
N GLY A 329 -11.40 -4.56 49.54
CA GLY A 329 -12.41 -5.17 50.40
C GLY A 329 -11.94 -5.26 51.85
N VAL A 330 -10.65 -5.51 52.06
CA VAL A 330 -10.02 -5.58 53.38
C VAL A 330 -9.90 -4.19 53.99
N GLY A 331 -9.50 -3.19 53.22
CA GLY A 331 -9.48 -1.80 53.67
C GLY A 331 -10.88 -1.33 54.12
N ILE A 332 -11.92 -1.65 53.35
CA ILE A 332 -13.30 -1.33 53.69
C ILE A 332 -13.74 -2.09 54.97
N THR A 333 -13.43 -3.37 55.08
CA THR A 333 -13.77 -4.19 56.26
C THR A 333 -13.05 -3.67 57.51
N TYR A 334 -11.78 -3.30 57.39
CA TYR A 334 -11.01 -2.72 58.49
C TYR A 334 -11.57 -1.37 58.94
N LEU A 335 -11.92 -0.48 57.99
CA LEU A 335 -12.51 0.83 58.29
C LEU A 335 -13.90 0.71 58.92
N THR A 336 -14.73 -0.22 58.46
CA THR A 336 -16.09 -0.43 59.01
C THR A 336 -16.08 -1.06 60.40
N VAL A 337 -15.07 -1.86 60.74
CA VAL A 337 -14.93 -2.52 62.06
C VAL A 337 -14.23 -1.62 63.08
N THR A 338 -13.25 -0.81 62.68
CA THR A 338 -12.38 -0.07 63.62
C THR A 338 -12.82 1.39 63.84
N GLU A 339 -13.29 2.09 62.78
CA GLU A 339 -13.53 3.54 62.80
C GLU A 339 -14.74 3.90 61.91
N LYS A 340 -15.97 3.65 62.38
CA LYS A 340 -17.21 3.97 61.63
C LYS A 340 -17.37 5.45 61.24
N LYS A 341 -16.56 6.36 61.80
CA LYS A 341 -16.64 7.82 61.59
C LYS A 341 -15.86 8.34 60.36
N ILE A 342 -14.98 7.53 59.77
CA ILE A 342 -14.09 8.00 58.70
C ILE A 342 -14.76 7.93 57.31
N ILE A 343 -15.65 6.95 57.09
CA ILE A 343 -16.31 6.72 55.79
C ILE A 343 -17.34 7.81 55.45
N THR A 344 -17.81 8.58 56.43
CA THR A 344 -18.82 9.63 56.23
C THR A 344 -18.27 10.92 55.65
N SER A 345 -16.95 11.08 55.57
CA SER A 345 -16.32 12.32 55.07
C SER A 345 -15.69 12.11 53.68
N PRO A 346 -16.16 12.83 52.64
CA PRO A 346 -15.78 12.57 51.24
C PRO A 346 -14.28 12.76 50.97
N LYS A 347 -13.58 13.60 51.76
CA LYS A 347 -12.12 13.81 51.67
C LYS A 347 -11.30 12.54 51.92
N ASN A 348 -11.71 11.71 52.88
CA ASN A 348 -10.95 10.51 53.24
C ASN A 348 -11.12 9.39 52.21
N VAL A 349 -12.31 9.30 51.61
CA VAL A 349 -12.57 8.41 50.47
C VAL A 349 -11.74 8.81 49.26
N SER A 350 -11.61 10.11 48.97
CA SER A 350 -10.75 10.60 47.88
C SER A 350 -9.27 10.25 48.08
N ILE A 351 -8.75 10.30 49.31
CA ILE A 351 -7.35 9.94 49.61
C ILE A 351 -7.09 8.45 49.39
N ILE A 352 -8.03 7.58 49.76
CA ILE A 352 -7.93 6.14 49.51
C ILE A 352 -7.98 5.85 48.00
N LEU A 353 -8.88 6.53 47.29
CA LEU A 353 -9.01 6.40 45.83
C LEU A 353 -7.72 6.83 45.11
N ILE A 354 -7.11 7.94 45.56
CA ILE A 354 -5.85 8.46 45.02
C ILE A 354 -4.69 7.50 45.28
N ASN A 355 -4.59 6.91 46.48
CA ASN A 355 -3.54 5.92 46.77
C ASN A 355 -3.72 4.64 45.92
N CYS A 356 -4.96 4.21 45.66
CA CYS A 356 -5.22 3.11 44.72
C CYS A 356 -4.83 3.48 43.29
N LEU A 357 -5.11 4.72 42.86
CA LEU A 357 -4.75 5.22 41.53
C LEU A 357 -3.22 5.25 41.34
N ILE A 358 -2.47 5.69 42.36
CA ILE A 358 -1.01 5.76 42.32
C ILE A 358 -0.40 4.36 42.23
N LEU A 359 -0.94 3.38 42.96
CA LEU A 359 -0.49 1.98 42.88
C LEU A 359 -0.70 1.37 41.49
N ILE A 360 -1.82 1.69 40.82
CA ILE A 360 -2.12 1.22 39.46
C ILE A 360 -1.18 1.84 38.41
N VAL A 361 -0.74 3.08 38.61
CA VAL A 361 0.16 3.78 37.68
C VAL A 361 1.61 3.31 37.80
N ILE A 362 2.00 2.77 38.96
CA ILE A 362 3.38 2.32 39.24
C ILE A 362 3.61 0.86 38.83
N SER A 363 2.56 0.03 38.82
CA SER A 363 2.58 -1.37 38.34
C SER A 363 2.39 -1.47 36.83
#